data_AF-A0A556MMQ3-F1
#
_entry.id   AF-A0A556MMQ3-F1
#
_cell.length_a   1.000
_cell.length_b   1.000
_cell.length_c   1.000
_cell.angle_alpha   90.00
_cell.angle_beta   90.00
_cell.angle_gamma   90.00
#
_symmetry.space_group_name_H-M   'P 1'
#
loop_
_entity.id
_entity.type
_entity.pdbx_description
1 polymer ?
#
loop_
_entity_poly.entity_id
_entity_poly.type
_entity_poly.pdbx_seq_one_letter_code
_entity_poly.pdbx_strand_id
1 'polypeptide(L)'
;MTGFGSAGEYQVAVTAHTVAVSTFSAEFDFVTTYAYSGPSNAPVDIYTDLPAQRSISTYAKDNLAGTSTTNPGKLWAFEGSKDLITKLFTSDAGGENIDFTYDANNNFKTISFTNLSGAQAGKVVASMTVTGLDNHPSPFSSVKGYPVFSYPQMFISDYALAFCKNNPTQIVYKQLDYNKGDLETTEQDDFTYTYNDQGYPATVTVKVSYIGPPASSITKSYTYNYK
;
A
#
# COMPACT_ATOMS: atom_id res chain seq x y z
N MET A 1 15.93 2.14 23.47
CA MET A 1 15.28 0.84 23.74
C MET A 1 13.79 1.05 23.70
N THR A 2 13.15 0.76 22.58
CA THR A 2 11.69 0.64 22.46
C THR A 2 11.31 -0.74 22.99
N GLY A 3 10.34 -0.80 23.92
CA GLY A 3 9.88 -2.07 24.49
C GLY A 3 9.26 -2.95 23.41
N PHE A 4 9.53 -4.25 23.45
CA PHE A 4 8.93 -5.24 22.55
C PHE A 4 7.52 -5.61 23.07
N GLY A 5 6.55 -5.73 22.15
CA GLY A 5 5.15 -6.06 22.43
C GLY A 5 4.95 -7.51 22.90
N SER A 6 3.71 -7.88 23.19
CA SER A 6 3.37 -9.26 23.59
C SER A 6 3.14 -10.16 22.37
N ALA A 7 3.36 -11.48 22.52
CA ALA A 7 3.22 -12.43 21.42
C ALA A 7 1.77 -12.48 20.90
N GLY A 8 1.60 -12.42 19.57
CA GLY A 8 0.30 -12.36 18.88
C GLY A 8 -0.16 -10.94 18.54
N GLU A 9 0.66 -9.91 18.80
CA GLU A 9 0.30 -8.52 18.54
C GLU A 9 0.79 -8.02 17.17
N TYR A 10 -0.11 -7.30 16.48
CA TYR A 10 0.21 -6.42 15.37
C TYR A 10 0.18 -4.98 15.88
N GLN A 11 1.31 -4.28 15.76
CA GLN A 11 1.45 -2.90 16.22
C GLN A 11 1.88 -1.99 15.08
N VAL A 12 1.24 -0.83 14.98
CA VAL A 12 1.64 0.24 14.07
C VAL A 12 1.97 1.48 14.90
N ALA A 13 3.23 1.89 14.86
CA ALA A 13 3.69 3.12 15.48
C ALA A 13 3.94 4.16 14.39
N VAL A 14 3.34 5.35 14.56
CA VAL A 14 3.36 6.39 13.56
C VAL A 14 3.90 7.69 14.17
N THR A 15 4.91 8.27 13.55
CA THR A 15 5.40 9.62 13.83
C THR A 15 5.30 10.48 12.57
N ALA A 16 5.61 11.78 12.68
CA ALA A 16 5.62 12.67 11.52
C ALA A 16 6.60 12.23 10.41
N HIS A 17 7.67 11.50 10.75
CA HIS A 17 8.74 11.17 9.79
C HIS A 17 8.93 9.67 9.56
N THR A 18 8.29 8.84 10.38
CA THR A 18 8.48 7.38 10.35
C THR A 18 7.21 6.62 10.63
N VAL A 19 7.13 5.42 10.05
CA VAL A 19 6.13 4.40 10.35
C VAL A 19 6.86 3.12 10.71
N ALA A 20 6.51 2.48 11.81
CA ALA A 20 7.01 1.16 12.17
C ALA A 20 5.84 0.20 12.29
N VAL A 21 5.89 -0.88 11.51
CA VAL A 21 4.95 -2.00 11.58
C VAL A 21 5.66 -3.15 12.23
N SER A 22 5.09 -3.66 13.31
CA SER A 22 5.65 -4.75 14.09
C SER A 22 4.67 -5.91 14.23
N THR A 23 5.17 -7.11 14.03
CA THR A 23 4.46 -8.36 14.31
C THR A 23 5.28 -9.17 15.28
N PHE A 24 4.70 -9.51 16.42
CA PHE A 24 5.36 -10.29 17.46
C PHE A 24 4.69 -11.65 17.59
N SER A 25 5.48 -12.72 17.68
CA SER A 25 4.96 -14.07 17.88
C SER A 25 5.92 -14.87 18.77
N ALA A 26 5.47 -16.04 19.23
CA ALA A 26 6.33 -16.93 20.03
C ALA A 26 7.59 -17.37 19.26
N GLU A 27 7.50 -17.46 17.92
CA GLU A 27 8.57 -17.97 17.07
C GLU A 27 9.42 -16.86 16.47
N PHE A 28 8.79 -15.80 15.97
CA PHE A 28 9.48 -14.69 15.29
C PHE A 28 8.93 -13.32 15.66
N ASP A 29 9.84 -12.35 15.77
CA ASP A 29 9.52 -10.93 15.79
C ASP A 29 9.97 -10.29 14.48
N PHE A 30 9.08 -9.51 13.87
CA PHE A 30 9.39 -8.71 12.69
C PHE A 30 9.07 -7.25 12.95
N VAL A 31 10.00 -6.35 12.65
CA VAL A 31 9.78 -4.91 12.65
C VAL A 31 10.22 -4.36 11.31
N THR A 32 9.28 -3.77 10.56
CA THR A 32 9.60 -3.02 9.35
C THR A 32 9.41 -1.55 9.61
N THR A 33 10.47 -0.77 9.39
CA THR A 33 10.48 0.69 9.58
C THR A 33 10.60 1.39 8.23
N TYR A 34 9.67 2.32 8.01
CA TYR A 34 9.62 3.24 6.89
C TYR A 34 10.04 4.61 7.39
N ALA A 35 11.11 5.18 6.83
CA ALA A 35 11.54 6.55 7.14
C ALA A 35 11.46 7.40 5.88
N TYR A 36 10.83 8.56 5.99
CA TYR A 36 10.48 9.43 4.87
C TYR A 36 11.36 10.68 4.85
N SER A 37 11.76 11.09 3.65
CA SER A 37 12.59 12.27 3.47
C SER A 37 12.21 13.08 2.22
N GLY A 38 12.59 14.36 2.24
CA GLY A 38 12.47 15.27 1.12
C GLY A 38 13.65 15.19 0.14
N PRO A 39 13.71 16.07 -0.87
CA PRO A 39 14.76 16.05 -1.90
C PRO A 39 16.19 16.18 -1.37
N SER A 40 16.38 16.74 -0.16
CA SER A 40 17.67 16.93 0.51
C SER A 40 17.97 15.88 1.58
N ASN A 41 17.24 14.76 1.62
CA ASN A 41 17.27 13.78 2.72
C ASN A 41 16.89 14.34 4.10
N ALA A 42 16.35 15.56 4.17
CA ALA A 42 15.77 16.10 5.38
C ALA A 42 14.50 15.31 5.75
N PRO A 43 14.24 15.07 7.05
CA PRO A 43 12.96 14.53 7.51
C PRO A 43 11.81 15.40 6.99
N VAL A 44 10.71 14.76 6.60
CA VAL A 44 9.49 15.45 6.14
C VAL A 44 8.30 14.99 6.96
N ASP A 45 7.40 15.92 7.28
CA ASP A 45 6.15 15.59 7.93
C ASP A 45 5.18 15.02 6.89
N ILE A 46 5.00 13.72 6.94
CA ILE A 46 4.14 13.00 6.01
C ILE A 46 2.66 13.33 6.21
N TYR A 47 2.24 13.99 7.29
CA TYR A 47 0.87 14.50 7.42
C TYR A 47 0.63 15.80 6.63
N THR A 48 1.70 16.54 6.28
CA THR A 48 1.57 17.86 5.64
C THR A 48 2.09 17.89 4.21
N ASP A 49 3.09 17.06 3.89
CA ASP A 49 3.82 17.08 2.64
C ASP A 49 4.00 15.68 2.05
N LEU A 50 4.08 15.61 0.72
CA LEU A 50 4.43 14.38 0.01
C LEU A 50 5.96 14.21 0.05
N PRO A 51 6.49 13.09 0.58
CA PRO A 51 7.93 12.85 0.62
C PRO A 51 8.49 12.62 -0.78
N ALA A 52 9.76 12.96 -0.96
CA ALA A 52 10.48 12.67 -2.20
C ALA A 52 11.13 11.28 -2.16
N GLN A 53 11.43 10.75 -0.96
CA GLN A 53 12.06 9.45 -0.78
C GLN A 53 11.56 8.73 0.48
N ARG A 54 11.72 7.40 0.49
CA ARG A 54 11.47 6.54 1.64
C ARG A 54 12.51 5.43 1.70
N SER A 55 13.07 5.20 2.88
CA SER A 55 13.87 4.01 3.19
C SER A 55 13.04 2.97 3.92
N ILE A 56 13.21 1.69 3.57
CA ILE A 56 12.50 0.56 4.18
C ILE A 56 13.49 -0.38 4.83
N SER A 57 13.61 -0.37 6.15
CA SER A 57 14.48 -1.30 6.88
C SER A 57 13.67 -2.37 7.59
N THR A 58 14.17 -3.61 7.60
CA THR A 58 13.52 -4.71 8.31
C THR A 58 14.49 -5.31 9.32
N TYR A 59 14.00 -5.45 10.54
CA TYR A 59 14.60 -6.23 11.61
C TYR A 59 13.76 -7.50 11.79
N ALA A 60 14.43 -8.65 11.84
CA ALA A 60 13.83 -9.93 12.13
C ALA A 60 14.59 -10.61 13.26
N LYS A 61 13.87 -11.21 14.20
CA LYS A 61 14.45 -11.99 15.30
C LYS A 61 13.75 -13.33 15.39
N ASP A 62 14.55 -14.39 15.39
CA ASP A 62 14.10 -15.74 15.72
C ASP A 62 14.16 -15.89 17.24
N ASN A 63 12.99 -15.97 17.87
CA ASN A 63 12.88 -16.07 19.32
C ASN A 63 13.30 -17.44 19.85
N LEU A 64 13.21 -18.49 19.03
CA LEU A 64 13.59 -19.85 19.41
C LEU A 64 15.10 -20.06 19.29
N ALA A 65 15.70 -19.57 18.21
CA ALA A 65 17.13 -19.68 17.96
C ALA A 65 17.96 -18.57 18.63
N GLY A 66 17.31 -17.49 19.11
CA GLY A 66 17.98 -16.34 19.70
C GLY A 66 18.83 -15.52 18.71
N THR A 67 18.57 -15.67 17.40
CA THR A 67 19.31 -14.96 16.35
C THR A 67 18.52 -13.75 15.85
N SER A 68 19.23 -12.77 15.30
CA SER A 68 18.59 -11.60 14.69
C SER A 68 19.30 -11.16 13.41
N THR A 69 18.53 -10.70 12.44
CA THR A 69 19.00 -10.20 11.16
C THR A 69 18.44 -8.80 10.93
N THR A 70 19.28 -7.90 10.46
CA THR A 70 18.84 -6.57 9.98
C THR A 70 19.18 -6.46 8.51
N ASN A 71 18.17 -6.15 7.70
CA ASN A 71 18.37 -5.85 6.29
C ASN A 71 18.34 -4.32 6.11
N PRO A 72 19.51 -3.69 5.83
CA PRO A 72 19.56 -2.26 5.56
C PRO A 72 18.76 -1.95 4.30
N GLY A 73 18.04 -0.84 4.36
CA GLY A 73 16.78 -0.73 3.64
C GLY A 73 16.85 -0.45 2.16
N LYS A 74 15.82 -0.90 1.42
CA LYS A 74 15.57 -0.44 0.05
C LYS A 74 15.15 1.02 0.08
N LEU A 75 15.83 1.87 -0.68
CA LEU A 75 15.46 3.27 -0.86
C LEU A 75 14.54 3.38 -2.08
N TRP A 76 13.42 4.05 -1.89
CA TRP A 76 12.40 4.32 -2.91
C TRP A 76 12.30 5.82 -3.13
N ALA A 77 12.34 6.24 -4.39
CA ALA A 77 12.05 7.61 -4.79
C ALA A 77 10.59 7.74 -5.24
N PHE A 78 9.98 8.87 -4.92
CA PHE A 78 8.64 9.25 -5.36
C PHE A 78 8.77 10.34 -6.43
N GLU A 79 8.06 10.20 -7.54
CA GLU A 79 7.78 11.32 -8.43
C GLU A 79 6.28 11.62 -8.37
N GLY A 80 5.94 12.90 -8.39
CA GLY A 80 4.56 13.33 -8.28
C GLY A 80 4.34 14.77 -8.73
N SER A 81 3.07 15.18 -8.76
CA SER A 81 2.66 16.55 -9.02
C SER A 81 1.77 17.07 -7.90
N LYS A 82 2.29 18.02 -7.11
CA LYS A 82 1.68 18.69 -5.94
C LYS A 82 1.15 17.75 -4.85
N ASP A 83 0.12 16.96 -5.16
CA ASP A 83 -0.62 16.09 -4.23
C ASP A 83 -0.78 14.64 -4.75
N LEU A 84 -0.34 14.33 -5.97
CA LEU A 84 -0.50 13.01 -6.58
C LEU A 84 0.87 12.35 -6.80
N ILE A 85 1.03 11.13 -6.27
CA ILE A 85 2.15 10.25 -6.63
C ILE A 85 1.88 9.74 -8.04
N THR A 86 2.78 10.00 -8.98
CA THR A 86 2.70 9.49 -10.35
C THR A 86 3.62 8.29 -10.56
N LYS A 87 4.66 8.15 -9.74
CA LYS A 87 5.64 7.07 -9.86
C LYS A 87 6.37 6.77 -8.55
N LEU A 88 6.74 5.51 -8.35
CA LEU A 88 7.66 5.04 -7.32
C LEU A 88 8.72 4.15 -7.96
N PHE A 89 9.98 4.27 -7.57
CA PHE A 89 11.01 3.36 -8.05
C PHE A 89 12.12 3.15 -7.04
N THR A 90 12.76 1.99 -7.07
CA THR A 90 13.96 1.75 -6.27
C THR A 90 15.09 2.67 -6.75
N SER A 91 15.74 3.39 -5.84
CA SER A 91 16.70 4.45 -6.19
C SER A 91 17.93 3.95 -6.96
N ASP A 92 18.26 2.67 -6.82
CA ASP A 92 19.34 1.98 -7.54
C ASP A 92 18.89 1.41 -8.90
N ALA A 93 17.61 1.63 -9.28
CA ALA A 93 16.94 1.01 -10.42
C ALA A 93 17.01 -0.54 -10.44
N GLY A 94 17.35 -1.17 -9.31
CA GLY A 94 17.65 -2.60 -9.23
C GLY A 94 16.45 -3.49 -8.94
N GLY A 95 15.30 -2.92 -8.58
CA GLY A 95 14.13 -3.68 -8.13
C GLY A 95 12.93 -3.51 -9.04
N GLU A 96 12.23 -2.39 -8.89
CA GLU A 96 10.88 -2.21 -9.44
C GLU A 96 10.60 -0.73 -9.73
N ASN A 97 9.78 -0.49 -10.75
CA ASN A 97 9.12 0.77 -11.03
C ASN A 97 7.60 0.59 -10.90
N ILE A 98 6.93 1.54 -10.28
CA ILE A 98 5.50 1.52 -10.03
C ILE A 98 4.90 2.82 -10.56
N ASP A 99 4.11 2.73 -11.63
CA ASP A 99 3.50 3.91 -12.27
C ASP A 99 2.03 4.02 -11.87
N PHE A 100 1.56 5.25 -11.63
CA PHE A 100 0.19 5.56 -11.24
C PHE A 100 -0.48 6.42 -12.31
N THR A 101 -1.75 6.14 -12.63
CA THR A 101 -2.57 6.99 -13.50
C THR A 101 -3.87 7.39 -12.82
N TYR A 102 -4.43 8.51 -13.27
CA TYR A 102 -5.62 9.13 -12.70
C TYR A 102 -6.61 9.50 -13.80
N ASP A 103 -7.90 9.58 -13.47
CA ASP A 103 -8.94 10.11 -14.36
C ASP A 103 -8.97 11.65 -14.39
N ALA A 104 -9.89 12.23 -15.15
CA ALA A 104 -10.05 13.68 -15.28
C ALA A 104 -10.48 14.39 -13.97
N ASN A 105 -11.00 13.64 -13.00
CA ASN A 105 -11.36 14.14 -11.67
C ASN A 105 -10.22 13.93 -10.65
N ASN A 106 -9.08 13.39 -11.09
CA ASN A 106 -7.96 12.93 -10.27
C ASN A 106 -8.31 11.75 -9.35
N ASN A 107 -9.31 10.93 -9.69
CA ASN A 107 -9.42 9.61 -9.06
C ASN A 107 -8.34 8.71 -9.60
N PHE A 108 -7.70 7.95 -8.72
CA PHE A 108 -6.81 6.89 -9.14
C PHE A 108 -7.52 5.91 -10.08
N LYS A 109 -6.83 5.55 -11.16
CA LYS A 109 -7.34 4.68 -12.22
C LYS A 109 -6.54 3.39 -12.32
N THR A 110 -5.22 3.48 -12.46
CA THR A 110 -4.35 2.29 -12.57
C THR A 110 -3.05 2.45 -11.83
N ILE A 111 -2.51 1.34 -11.34
CA ILE A 111 -1.12 1.19 -10.89
C ILE A 111 -0.52 0.01 -11.66
N SER A 112 0.72 0.16 -12.10
CA SER A 112 1.44 -0.87 -12.85
C SER A 112 2.80 -1.10 -12.22
N PHE A 113 3.12 -2.37 -11.92
CA PHE A 113 4.37 -2.79 -11.32
C PHE A 113 5.26 -3.38 -12.42
N THR A 114 6.40 -2.76 -12.66
CA THR A 114 7.38 -3.15 -13.69
C THR A 114 8.67 -3.57 -13.02
N ASN A 115 9.14 -4.79 -13.32
CA ASN A 115 10.46 -5.21 -12.85
C ASN A 115 11.55 -4.45 -13.62
N LEU A 116 12.55 -3.92 -12.93
CA LEU A 116 13.67 -3.23 -13.56
C LEU A 116 14.89 -4.13 -13.76
N SER A 117 14.92 -5.29 -13.12
CA SER A 117 16.01 -6.26 -13.21
C SER A 117 15.50 -7.71 -13.30
N GLY A 118 16.43 -8.64 -13.58
CA GLY A 118 16.13 -10.06 -13.68
C GLY A 118 15.45 -10.49 -14.99
N ALA A 119 14.91 -11.71 -15.00
CA ALA A 119 14.39 -12.35 -16.22
C ALA A 119 13.16 -11.65 -16.84
N GLN A 120 12.46 -10.80 -16.08
CA GLN A 120 11.31 -10.03 -16.56
C GLN A 120 11.58 -8.51 -16.55
N ALA A 121 12.85 -8.10 -16.60
CA ALA A 121 13.20 -6.69 -16.67
C ALA A 121 12.48 -5.99 -17.83
N GLY A 122 11.89 -4.83 -17.56
CA GLY A 122 11.13 -4.02 -18.49
C GLY A 122 9.68 -4.45 -18.71
N LYS A 123 9.21 -5.53 -18.09
CA LYS A 123 7.81 -5.98 -18.21
C LYS A 123 6.98 -5.59 -17.01
N VAL A 124 5.71 -5.25 -17.27
CA VAL A 124 4.68 -5.12 -16.23
C VAL A 124 4.36 -6.52 -15.71
N VAL A 125 4.64 -6.76 -14.43
CA VAL A 125 4.42 -8.04 -13.75
C VAL A 125 3.12 -8.08 -12.95
N ALA A 126 2.58 -6.92 -12.61
CA ALA A 126 1.27 -6.80 -12.01
C ALA A 126 0.63 -5.46 -12.34
N SER A 127 -0.69 -5.39 -12.30
CA SER A 127 -1.41 -4.13 -12.38
C SER A 127 -2.70 -4.18 -11.56
N MET A 128 -3.07 -3.04 -10.99
CA MET A 128 -4.38 -2.87 -10.35
C MET A 128 -5.11 -1.73 -11.07
N THR A 129 -6.41 -1.91 -11.28
CA THR A 129 -7.28 -0.94 -11.94
C THR A 129 -8.55 -0.73 -11.12
N VAL A 130 -8.90 0.53 -10.84
CA VAL A 130 -10.23 0.88 -10.33
C VAL A 130 -11.19 0.91 -11.51
N THR A 131 -12.18 0.02 -11.49
CA THR A 131 -13.15 -0.15 -12.60
C THR A 131 -14.50 0.49 -12.29
N GLY A 132 -14.75 0.84 -11.02
CA GLY A 132 -15.96 1.50 -10.58
C GLY A 132 -15.70 2.48 -9.44
N LEU A 133 -16.43 3.59 -9.46
CA LEU A 133 -16.48 4.61 -8.41
C LEU A 133 -17.95 4.91 -8.12
N ASP A 134 -18.27 5.25 -6.89
CA ASP A 134 -19.54 5.92 -6.60
C ASP A 134 -19.40 7.45 -6.66
N ASN A 135 -20.46 8.16 -6.28
CA ASN A 135 -20.51 9.62 -6.31
C ASN A 135 -20.25 10.26 -4.93
N HIS A 136 -19.85 9.50 -3.92
CA HIS A 136 -19.51 10.00 -2.60
C HIS A 136 -18.02 10.33 -2.50
N PRO A 137 -17.62 11.37 -1.76
CA PRO A 137 -16.22 11.68 -1.54
C PRO A 137 -15.54 10.62 -0.66
N SER A 138 -14.28 10.33 -0.97
CA SER A 138 -13.40 9.50 -0.14
C SER A 138 -12.77 10.35 0.96
N PRO A 139 -13.07 10.09 2.25
CA PRO A 139 -12.42 10.81 3.35
C PRO A 139 -10.91 10.53 3.40
N PHE A 140 -10.47 9.37 2.91
CA PHE A 140 -9.08 8.93 2.93
C PHE A 140 -8.18 9.79 2.04
N SER A 141 -8.65 10.18 0.85
CA SER A 141 -7.90 11.04 -0.07
C SER A 141 -7.61 12.44 0.47
N SER A 142 -8.41 12.89 1.45
CA SER A 142 -8.22 14.20 2.09
C SER A 142 -7.10 14.19 3.13
N VAL A 143 -6.71 13.00 3.60
CA VAL A 143 -5.61 12.81 4.55
C VAL A 143 -4.31 12.75 3.77
N LYS A 144 -3.62 13.89 3.65
CA LYS A 144 -2.39 14.04 2.83
C LYS A 144 -1.36 12.93 3.03
N GLY A 145 -1.20 12.46 4.27
CA GLY A 145 -0.26 11.39 4.57
C GLY A 145 -0.74 9.98 4.28
N TYR A 146 -2.04 9.75 4.14
CA TYR A 146 -2.59 8.41 3.99
C TYR A 146 -2.05 7.65 2.77
N PRO A 147 -1.88 8.28 1.59
CA PRO A 147 -1.12 7.71 0.46
C PRO A 147 0.28 7.21 0.82
N VAL A 148 0.97 7.92 1.71
CA VAL A 148 2.37 7.69 2.09
C VAL A 148 2.48 6.65 3.22
N PHE A 149 1.53 6.70 4.16
CA PHE A 149 1.36 5.79 5.29
C PHE A 149 0.86 4.41 4.89
N SER A 150 0.00 4.35 3.89
CA SER A 150 -0.60 3.09 3.47
C SER A 150 0.44 2.13 2.93
N TYR A 151 1.56 2.61 2.38
CA TYR A 151 2.61 1.73 1.86
C TYR A 151 3.61 1.25 2.92
N PRO A 152 4.01 -0.04 2.90
CA PRO A 152 3.67 -1.10 1.95
C PRO A 152 2.35 -1.69 2.34
N GLN A 153 1.40 -1.54 1.44
CA GLN A 153 0.06 -2.01 1.70
C GLN A 153 0.11 -3.52 1.77
N MET A 154 -0.43 -4.06 2.85
CA MET A 154 -0.64 -5.51 2.97
C MET A 154 -1.78 -5.97 2.06
N PHE A 155 -2.65 -5.06 1.59
CA PHE A 155 -3.83 -5.39 0.79
C PHE A 155 -4.01 -4.40 -0.37
N ILE A 156 -4.48 -4.93 -1.50
CA ILE A 156 -4.66 -4.19 -2.75
C ILE A 156 -5.71 -3.09 -2.62
N SER A 157 -6.74 -3.33 -1.81
CA SER A 157 -7.85 -2.41 -1.54
C SER A 157 -7.40 -1.04 -1.02
N ASP A 158 -6.32 -1.01 -0.24
CA ASP A 158 -5.86 0.20 0.44
C ASP A 158 -5.32 1.24 -0.56
N TYR A 159 -4.96 0.84 -1.80
CA TYR A 159 -4.37 1.73 -2.80
C TYR A 159 -5.48 2.61 -3.35
N ALA A 160 -6.59 2.01 -3.79
CA ALA A 160 -7.70 2.80 -4.29
C ALA A 160 -8.31 3.69 -3.20
N LEU A 161 -8.44 3.19 -1.97
CA LEU A 161 -8.94 4.03 -0.86
C LEU A 161 -8.05 5.27 -0.67
N ALA A 162 -6.73 5.12 -0.77
CA ALA A 162 -5.81 6.24 -0.55
C ALA A 162 -5.78 7.28 -1.68
N PHE A 163 -5.94 6.85 -2.94
CA PHE A 163 -5.70 7.71 -4.09
C PHE A 163 -6.96 8.11 -4.88
N CYS A 164 -8.14 7.53 -4.60
CA CYS A 164 -9.39 7.95 -5.23
C CYS A 164 -10.07 9.08 -4.43
N LYS A 165 -10.49 10.16 -5.11
CA LYS A 165 -11.31 11.23 -4.51
C LYS A 165 -12.75 10.80 -4.25
N ASN A 166 -13.25 9.85 -5.02
CA ASN A 166 -14.53 9.18 -4.84
C ASN A 166 -14.32 7.75 -4.33
N ASN A 167 -15.31 7.17 -3.67
CA ASN A 167 -15.13 5.83 -3.11
C ASN A 167 -15.10 4.78 -4.24
N PRO A 168 -14.06 3.93 -4.32
CA PRO A 168 -13.99 2.86 -5.31
C PRO A 168 -15.08 1.82 -5.01
N THR A 169 -15.83 1.42 -6.03
CA THR A 169 -16.81 0.33 -5.91
C THR A 169 -16.26 -1.01 -6.38
N GLN A 170 -15.23 -0.98 -7.24
CA GLN A 170 -14.56 -2.19 -7.69
C GLN A 170 -13.10 -1.92 -8.06
N ILE A 171 -12.26 -2.90 -7.73
CA ILE A 171 -10.87 -2.99 -8.18
C ILE A 171 -10.66 -4.35 -8.84
N VAL A 172 -9.88 -4.36 -9.91
CA VAL A 172 -9.39 -5.57 -10.56
C VAL A 172 -7.87 -5.58 -10.47
N TYR A 173 -7.31 -6.68 -10.00
CA TYR A 173 -5.87 -6.92 -9.95
C TYR A 173 -5.46 -8.05 -10.89
N LYS A 174 -4.38 -7.80 -11.62
CA LYS A 174 -3.80 -8.72 -12.57
C LYS A 174 -2.35 -9.00 -12.23
N GLN A 175 -1.92 -10.23 -12.49
CA GLN A 175 -0.52 -10.65 -12.40
C GLN A 175 -0.09 -11.34 -13.69
N LEU A 176 1.20 -11.26 -13.98
CA LEU A 176 1.81 -11.93 -15.12
C LEU A 176 1.73 -13.45 -14.92
N ASP A 177 1.00 -14.12 -15.81
CA ASP A 177 1.09 -15.57 -15.97
C ASP A 177 2.34 -15.88 -16.80
N TYR A 178 3.37 -16.43 -16.16
CA TYR A 178 4.64 -16.75 -16.81
C TYR A 178 4.52 -17.79 -17.93
N ASN A 179 3.48 -18.63 -17.90
CA ASN A 179 3.28 -19.64 -18.94
C ASN A 179 2.61 -19.04 -20.18
N LYS A 180 1.75 -18.03 -19.99
CA LYS A 180 1.04 -17.35 -21.08
C LYS A 180 1.75 -16.11 -21.59
N GLY A 181 2.59 -15.50 -20.76
CA GLY A 181 3.31 -14.26 -21.08
C GLY A 181 2.45 -13.00 -20.95
N ASP A 182 1.24 -13.08 -20.41
CA ASP A 182 0.27 -11.99 -20.31
C ASP A 182 -0.25 -11.79 -18.88
N LEU A 183 -0.78 -10.59 -18.63
CA LEU A 183 -1.44 -10.27 -17.35
C LEU A 183 -2.83 -10.89 -17.28
N GLU A 184 -3.04 -11.74 -16.29
CA GLU A 184 -4.30 -12.42 -15.99
C GLU A 184 -4.91 -11.88 -14.71
N THR A 185 -6.24 -11.78 -14.67
CA THR A 185 -6.92 -11.36 -13.43
C THR A 185 -6.78 -12.45 -12.39
N THR A 186 -6.21 -12.10 -11.23
CA THR A 186 -6.03 -13.00 -10.09
C THR A 186 -6.86 -12.59 -8.89
N GLU A 187 -7.31 -11.34 -8.82
CA GLU A 187 -8.11 -10.83 -7.70
C GLU A 187 -9.08 -9.73 -8.17
N GLN A 188 -10.27 -9.72 -7.59
CA GLN A 188 -11.26 -8.66 -7.73
C GLN A 188 -11.77 -8.28 -6.33
N ASP A 189 -11.71 -7.00 -6.01
CA ASP A 189 -12.27 -6.44 -4.78
C ASP A 189 -13.54 -5.67 -5.11
N ASP A 190 -14.66 -6.09 -4.53
CA ASP A 190 -15.94 -5.39 -4.63
C ASP A 190 -16.23 -4.69 -3.30
N PHE A 191 -16.49 -3.38 -3.36
CA PHE A 191 -16.70 -2.55 -2.19
C PHE A 191 -18.18 -2.22 -2.01
N THR A 192 -18.63 -2.29 -0.76
CA THR A 192 -19.97 -1.85 -0.35
C THR A 192 -19.86 -0.89 0.82
N TYR A 193 -20.60 0.21 0.74
CA TYR A 193 -20.54 1.31 1.69
C TYR A 193 -21.88 1.51 2.39
N THR A 194 -21.82 1.85 3.66
CA THR A 194 -22.92 2.53 4.35
C THR A 194 -22.45 3.92 4.74
N TYR A 195 -23.29 4.93 4.58
CA TYR A 195 -22.94 6.32 4.82
C TYR A 195 -23.57 6.85 6.10
N ASN A 196 -22.87 7.76 6.80
CA ASN A 196 -23.47 8.56 7.86
C ASN A 196 -24.26 9.75 7.29
N ASP A 197 -24.91 10.52 8.16
CA ASP A 197 -25.73 11.67 7.78
C ASP A 197 -24.94 12.80 7.09
N GLN A 198 -23.61 12.81 7.26
CA GLN A 198 -22.70 13.75 6.61
C GLN A 198 -22.21 13.24 5.23
N GLY A 199 -22.61 12.04 4.82
CA GLY A 199 -22.24 11.46 3.54
C GLY A 199 -20.85 10.80 3.51
N TYR A 200 -20.22 10.56 4.66
CA TYR A 200 -18.96 9.81 4.78
C TYR A 200 -19.20 8.31 5.04
N PRO A 201 -18.33 7.42 4.53
CA PRO A 201 -18.42 5.97 4.81
C PRO A 201 -18.39 5.64 6.30
N ALA A 202 -19.51 5.23 6.89
CA ALA A 202 -19.57 4.70 8.25
C ALA A 202 -19.04 3.25 8.32
N THR A 203 -19.32 2.46 7.28
CA THR A 203 -18.79 1.10 7.12
C THR A 203 -18.35 0.89 5.69
N VAL A 204 -17.20 0.22 5.52
CA VAL A 204 -16.70 -0.27 4.23
C VAL A 204 -16.61 -1.79 4.34
N THR A 205 -17.32 -2.50 3.47
CA THR A 205 -17.17 -3.95 3.32
C THR A 205 -16.51 -4.24 1.99
N VAL A 206 -15.44 -5.03 2.01
CA VAL A 206 -14.67 -5.44 0.83
C VAL A 206 -14.79 -6.94 0.69
N LYS A 207 -15.38 -7.38 -0.42
CA LYS A 207 -15.35 -8.79 -0.83
C LYS A 207 -14.18 -8.98 -1.80
N VAL A 208 -13.14 -9.66 -1.33
CA VAL A 208 -11.97 -10.03 -2.12
C VAL A 208 -12.26 -11.40 -2.74
N SER A 209 -12.24 -11.48 -4.06
CA SER A 209 -12.46 -12.71 -4.82
C SER A 209 -11.18 -13.09 -5.56
N TYR A 210 -10.56 -14.22 -5.18
CA TYR A 210 -9.38 -14.76 -5.84
C TYR A 210 -9.81 -15.61 -7.04
N ILE A 211 -9.31 -15.23 -8.22
CA ILE A 211 -9.64 -15.84 -9.51
C ILE A 211 -8.52 -16.81 -9.91
N GLY A 212 -8.90 -18.05 -10.23
CA GLY A 212 -7.98 -19.14 -10.55
C GLY A 212 -8.28 -20.38 -9.70
N PRO A 213 -7.69 -21.54 -9.99
CA PRO A 213 -7.92 -22.76 -9.21
C PRO A 213 -6.97 -22.87 -7.99
N PRO A 214 -7.45 -23.03 -6.75
CA PRO A 214 -8.86 -23.01 -6.34
C PRO A 214 -9.38 -21.58 -6.17
N ALA A 215 -10.57 -21.31 -6.71
CA ALA A 215 -11.20 -20.01 -6.56
C ALA A 215 -11.68 -19.87 -5.12
N SER A 216 -11.50 -18.70 -4.54
CA SER A 216 -11.90 -18.46 -3.15
C SER A 216 -12.30 -17.00 -2.94
N SER A 217 -12.93 -16.72 -1.81
CA SER A 217 -13.26 -15.35 -1.46
C SER A 217 -13.17 -15.12 0.05
N ILE A 218 -12.78 -13.91 0.43
CA ILE A 218 -12.83 -13.43 1.81
C ILE A 218 -13.62 -12.13 1.86
N THR A 219 -14.27 -11.87 2.99
CA THR A 219 -14.96 -10.60 3.23
C THR A 219 -14.33 -9.92 4.42
N LYS A 220 -14.00 -8.64 4.26
CA LYS A 220 -13.48 -7.76 5.31
C LYS A 220 -14.47 -6.64 5.53
N SER A 221 -14.74 -6.29 6.78
CA SER A 221 -15.60 -5.16 7.12
C SER A 221 -14.86 -4.23 8.07
N TYR A 222 -14.88 -2.94 7.76
CA TYR A 222 -14.24 -1.88 8.52
C TYR A 222 -15.29 -0.86 8.92
N THR A 223 -15.36 -0.56 10.22
CA THR A 223 -16.21 0.51 10.75
C THR A 223 -15.35 1.73 11.07
N TYR A 224 -15.75 2.89 10.56
CA TYR A 224 -15.02 4.13 10.72
C TYR A 224 -15.75 5.06 11.67
N ASN A 225 -15.00 5.62 12.63
CA ASN A 225 -15.47 6.68 13.51
C ASN A 225 -14.65 7.93 13.19
N TYR A 226 -15.31 8.94 12.65
CA TYR A 226 -14.69 10.23 12.35
C TYR A 226 -14.74 11.13 13.59
N LYS A 227 -13.72 11.96 13.78
CA LYS A 227 -13.66 12.97 14.83
C LYS A 227 -14.15 14.31 14.32
#